data_AF-B9NWY3-F1
#
_entry.id   AF-B9NWY3-F1
#
_cell.length_a   1.000
_cell.length_b   1.000
_cell.length_c   1.000
_cell.angle_alpha   90.00
_cell.angle_beta   90.00
_cell.angle_gamma   90.00
#
_symmetry.space_group_name_H-M   'P 1'
#
loop_
_entity.id
_entity.type
_entity.pdbx_description
1 polymer ?
#
loop_
_entity_poly.entity_id
_entity_poly.type
_entity_poly.pdbx_seq_one_letter_code
_entity_poly.pdbx_strand_id
1 'polypeptide(L)'
;MILRLQSFFAGLLAVLTAALLALGAAQAKPASGGYQLFEPVALEHQHAIQLASLGNFDYHAKVASECCNAPNKGSQIALNRQNGAVFENQVVDALSHVGGVKNGTPVTVTLPNGKQVTTIPDLWGRNTGGILEVKNVQDLSNSNQLRAQLQLAEETGTPFNLVVSPRTQNISGPLRDRIDEVTSKVGGGIYRYDPSTGDLSNF
;
A
#
# COMPACT_ATOMS: atom_id res chain seq x y z
N MET A 1 35.33 32.10 30.85
CA MET A 1 34.27 31.07 30.82
C MET A 1 33.04 31.67 31.50
N ILE A 2 31.86 31.50 30.92
CA ILE A 2 30.54 31.90 31.44
C ILE A 2 30.17 33.39 31.24
N LEU A 3 30.21 33.85 29.99
CA LEU A 3 29.32 34.90 29.47
C LEU A 3 28.87 34.41 28.10
N ARG A 4 27.55 34.46 27.81
CA ARG A 4 26.84 34.03 26.57
C ARG A 4 26.02 32.73 26.67
N LEU A 5 25.02 32.69 27.56
CA LEU A 5 23.94 31.70 27.42
C LEU A 5 22.60 32.17 28.01
N GLN A 6 22.20 33.43 27.74
CA GLN A 6 20.89 33.95 28.16
C GLN A 6 20.16 34.76 27.08
N SER A 7 20.51 34.60 25.79
CA SER A 7 19.96 35.43 24.71
C SER A 7 19.20 34.66 23.62
N PHE A 8 18.99 33.34 23.74
CA PHE A 8 18.40 32.54 22.66
C PHE A 8 16.97 32.04 22.89
N PHE A 9 16.38 32.27 24.07
CA PHE A 9 15.01 31.82 24.37
C PHE A 9 13.93 32.91 24.30
N ALA A 10 14.30 34.17 24.01
CA ALA A 10 13.34 35.26 23.82
C ALA A 10 13.00 35.57 22.35
N GLY A 11 13.65 34.88 21.38
CA GLY A 11 13.52 35.14 19.95
C GLY A 11 12.60 34.20 19.16
N LEU A 12 12.08 33.12 19.78
CA LEU A 12 11.18 32.15 19.10
C LEU A 12 9.72 32.27 19.54
N LEU A 13 9.40 33.17 20.49
CA LEU A 13 8.02 33.41 20.94
C LEU A 13 7.36 34.61 20.25
N ALA A 14 8.06 35.30 19.34
CA ALA A 14 7.57 36.47 18.61
C ALA A 14 7.35 36.23 17.10
N VAL A 15 7.35 34.97 16.65
CA VAL A 15 6.91 34.59 15.29
C VAL A 15 5.54 33.90 15.32
N LEU A 16 4.97 33.69 16.51
CA LEU A 16 3.66 33.06 16.72
C LEU A 16 2.49 34.05 16.81
N THR A 17 2.65 35.28 16.32
CA THR A 17 1.62 36.35 16.38
C THR A 17 1.53 37.18 15.10
N ALA A 18 1.58 36.55 13.92
CA ALA A 18 1.30 37.23 12.64
C ALA A 18 0.64 36.33 11.58
N ALA A 19 -0.25 35.41 11.98
CA ALA A 19 -1.08 34.66 11.02
C ALA A 19 -2.49 34.35 11.52
N LEU A 20 -3.00 35.13 12.48
CA LEU A 20 -4.39 35.10 12.92
C LEU A 20 -5.06 36.39 12.43
N LEU A 21 -5.57 36.39 11.19
CA LEU A 21 -6.65 37.24 10.65
C LEU A 21 -6.73 37.07 9.12
N ALA A 22 -7.29 35.94 8.69
CA ALA A 22 -7.92 35.80 7.37
C ALA A 22 -9.04 34.75 7.47
N LEU A 23 -10.11 35.11 8.18
CA LEU A 23 -11.40 34.44 8.02
C LEU A 23 -11.97 34.86 6.66
N GLY A 24 -12.00 33.93 5.71
CA GLY A 24 -12.79 34.01 4.49
C GLY A 24 -13.45 32.66 4.27
N ALA A 25 -14.77 32.61 4.46
CA ALA A 25 -15.57 31.39 4.32
C ALA A 25 -15.55 30.88 2.86
N ALA A 26 -15.25 29.60 2.68
CA ALA A 26 -15.63 28.87 1.47
C ALA A 26 -16.25 27.54 1.89
N GLN A 27 -17.51 27.38 1.49
CA GLN A 27 -18.42 26.31 1.88
C GLN A 27 -17.91 24.93 1.46
N ALA A 28 -18.20 23.94 2.31
CA ALA A 28 -18.08 22.53 2.03
C ALA A 28 -18.96 22.11 0.83
N LYS A 29 -18.44 21.21 -0.02
CA LYS A 29 -19.25 20.29 -0.80
C LYS A 29 -18.59 18.91 -0.82
N PRO A 30 -19.27 17.84 -0.39
CA PRO A 30 -18.72 16.49 -0.44
C PRO A 30 -18.93 15.92 -1.84
N ALA A 31 -17.88 15.37 -2.46
CA ALA A 31 -18.03 14.44 -3.58
C ALA A 31 -17.75 13.03 -3.05
N SER A 32 -18.73 12.53 -2.28
CA SER A 32 -18.89 11.10 -2.04
C SER A 32 -19.34 10.48 -3.37
N GLY A 33 -18.52 9.58 -3.92
CA GLY A 33 -18.85 8.79 -5.11
C GLY A 33 -19.86 7.68 -4.79
N GLY A 34 -21.05 8.06 -4.32
CA GLY A 34 -22.19 7.16 -4.24
C GLY A 34 -22.78 6.95 -5.64
N TYR A 35 -23.02 5.70 -6.02
CA TYR A 35 -23.78 5.36 -7.22
C TYR A 35 -25.19 5.95 -7.09
N GLN A 36 -25.49 7.00 -7.84
CA GLN A 36 -26.86 7.49 -7.98
C GLN A 36 -27.62 6.54 -8.91
N LEU A 37 -28.54 5.78 -8.33
CA LEU A 37 -29.64 5.17 -9.08
C LEU A 37 -30.49 6.31 -9.62
N PHE A 38 -30.57 6.42 -10.94
CA PHE A 38 -31.45 7.38 -11.61
C PHE A 38 -32.89 6.88 -11.51
N GLU A 39 -33.78 7.69 -10.92
CA GLU A 39 -35.23 7.57 -11.07
C GLU A 39 -35.62 7.82 -12.55
N PRO A 40 -36.58 7.07 -13.12
CA PRO A 40 -36.92 7.17 -14.53
C PRO A 40 -37.75 8.43 -14.79
N VAL A 41 -37.18 9.40 -15.51
CA VAL A 41 -37.97 10.50 -16.10
C VAL A 41 -38.50 10.01 -17.45
N ALA A 42 -39.80 9.80 -17.52
CA ALA A 42 -40.52 9.57 -18.76
C ALA A 42 -40.59 10.89 -19.57
N LEU A 43 -39.99 10.93 -20.76
CA LEU A 43 -40.68 11.41 -21.98
C LEU A 43 -39.82 11.16 -23.24
N GLU A 44 -40.43 10.40 -24.15
CA GLU A 44 -40.31 10.43 -25.62
C GLU A 44 -38.96 10.79 -26.24
N HIS A 45 -38.25 9.77 -26.75
CA HIS A 45 -37.78 9.63 -28.15
C HIS A 45 -36.97 8.33 -28.24
N GLN A 46 -37.66 7.20 -28.44
CA GLN A 46 -37.02 5.91 -28.66
C GLN A 46 -36.47 5.82 -30.08
N HIS A 47 -35.18 6.08 -30.27
CA HIS A 47 -34.45 5.46 -31.37
C HIS A 47 -34.13 4.03 -30.97
N ALA A 48 -35.06 3.11 -31.25
CA ALA A 48 -34.81 1.69 -31.13
C ALA A 48 -33.65 1.31 -32.06
N ILE A 49 -32.53 0.85 -31.49
CA ILE A 49 -31.49 0.19 -32.25
C ILE A 49 -32.11 -1.09 -32.80
N GLN A 50 -32.38 -1.13 -34.11
CA GLN A 50 -32.84 -2.36 -34.77
C GLN A 50 -31.68 -3.35 -34.76
N LEU A 51 -31.77 -4.38 -33.90
CA LEU A 51 -30.81 -5.49 -33.83
C LEU A 51 -30.60 -6.20 -35.18
N ALA A 52 -31.48 -6.00 -36.16
CA ALA A 52 -31.34 -6.49 -37.53
C ALA A 52 -30.19 -5.84 -38.33
N SER A 53 -29.62 -4.71 -37.88
CA SER A 53 -28.45 -4.08 -38.52
C SER A 53 -27.11 -4.67 -38.09
N LEU A 54 -27.10 -5.58 -37.11
CA LEU A 54 -25.93 -6.34 -36.70
C LEU A 54 -25.89 -7.61 -37.57
N GLY A 55 -25.20 -7.52 -38.70
CA GLY A 55 -25.13 -8.57 -39.70
C GLY A 55 -24.78 -9.95 -39.11
N ASN A 56 -25.46 -10.97 -39.64
CA ASN A 56 -25.15 -12.41 -39.60
C ASN A 56 -24.37 -12.89 -38.36
N PHE A 57 -25.07 -13.06 -37.24
CA PHE A 57 -24.62 -13.96 -36.18
C PHE A 57 -24.65 -15.38 -36.74
N ASP A 58 -23.54 -15.82 -37.32
CA ASP A 58 -23.34 -17.20 -37.72
C ASP A 58 -23.51 -18.06 -36.46
N TYR A 59 -24.63 -18.78 -36.40
CA TYR A 59 -25.11 -19.54 -35.24
C TYR A 59 -24.35 -20.86 -35.12
N HIS A 60 -23.05 -20.86 -35.42
CA HIS A 60 -22.12 -21.83 -34.90
C HIS A 60 -21.55 -21.26 -33.60
N ALA A 61 -22.43 -21.11 -32.62
CA ALA A 61 -22.02 -21.04 -31.23
C ALA A 61 -21.18 -22.30 -30.96
N LYS A 62 -19.85 -22.14 -30.99
CA LYS A 62 -18.92 -23.08 -30.35
C LYS A 62 -19.55 -23.39 -28.99
N VAL A 63 -19.90 -24.66 -28.80
CA VAL A 63 -20.51 -25.18 -27.58
C VAL A 63 -19.89 -24.50 -26.37
N ALA A 64 -20.73 -23.93 -25.51
CA ALA A 64 -20.39 -22.99 -24.42
C ALA A 64 -19.23 -23.44 -23.50
N SER A 65 -18.83 -24.71 -23.55
CA SER A 65 -17.62 -25.24 -22.91
C SER A 65 -16.33 -24.48 -23.26
N GLU A 66 -16.15 -24.00 -24.50
CA GLU A 66 -14.91 -23.29 -24.87
C GLU A 66 -14.87 -21.84 -24.35
N CYS A 67 -16.02 -21.19 -24.13
CA CYS A 67 -16.09 -19.80 -23.64
C CYS A 67 -16.02 -19.71 -22.11
N CYS A 68 -16.43 -20.75 -21.39
CA CYS A 68 -16.42 -20.79 -19.92
C CYS A 68 -15.06 -21.18 -19.32
N ASN A 69 -14.10 -21.60 -20.16
CA ASN A 69 -12.75 -22.00 -19.76
C ASN A 69 -11.70 -20.89 -19.97
N ALA A 70 -12.12 -19.66 -20.27
CA ALA A 70 -11.22 -18.52 -20.16
C ALA A 70 -10.76 -18.44 -18.68
N PRO A 71 -9.45 -18.55 -18.37
CA PRO A 71 -9.01 -18.52 -17.00
C PRO A 71 -9.47 -17.20 -16.40
N ASN A 72 -10.25 -17.26 -15.32
CA ASN A 72 -10.84 -16.12 -14.62
C ASN A 72 -9.73 -15.29 -13.92
N LYS A 73 -8.80 -14.71 -14.69
CA LYS A 73 -7.68 -13.90 -14.22
C LYS A 73 -8.17 -12.70 -13.41
N GLY A 74 -9.30 -12.11 -13.81
CA GLY A 74 -9.95 -11.03 -13.06
C GLY A 74 -10.41 -11.44 -11.66
N SER A 75 -11.00 -12.64 -11.52
CA SER A 75 -11.41 -13.18 -10.21
C SER A 75 -10.19 -13.52 -9.34
N GLN A 76 -9.17 -14.17 -9.91
CA GLN A 76 -7.98 -14.55 -9.14
C GLN A 76 -7.19 -13.33 -8.63
N ILE A 77 -7.08 -12.26 -9.41
CA ILE A 77 -6.43 -11.01 -8.97
C ILE A 77 -7.22 -10.38 -7.82
N ALA A 78 -8.55 -10.34 -7.92
CA ALA A 78 -9.40 -9.81 -6.86
C ALA A 78 -9.28 -10.62 -5.56
N LEU A 79 -9.30 -11.95 -5.66
CA LEU A 79 -9.09 -12.85 -4.52
C LEU A 79 -7.71 -12.67 -3.89
N ASN A 80 -6.64 -12.58 -4.70
CA ASN A 80 -5.30 -12.33 -4.20
C ASN A 80 -5.19 -10.98 -3.49
N ARG A 81 -5.84 -9.93 -4.02
CA ARG A 81 -5.88 -8.61 -3.38
C ARG A 81 -6.63 -8.67 -2.05
N GLN A 82 -7.79 -9.31 -2.01
CA GLN A 82 -8.58 -9.47 -0.78
C GLN A 82 -7.80 -10.23 0.28
N ASN A 83 -7.20 -11.38 -0.08
CA ASN A 83 -6.39 -12.18 0.84
C ASN A 83 -5.17 -11.40 1.32
N GLY A 84 -4.56 -10.59 0.46
CA GLY A 84 -3.47 -9.68 0.84
C GLY A 84 -3.91 -8.67 1.89
N ALA A 85 -5.02 -7.96 1.66
CA ALA A 85 -5.54 -6.97 2.58
C ALA A 85 -5.96 -7.57 3.94
N VAL A 86 -6.57 -8.76 3.92
CA VAL A 86 -6.94 -9.47 5.16
C VAL A 86 -5.69 -9.79 5.99
N PHE A 87 -4.66 -10.35 5.36
CA PHE A 87 -3.42 -10.69 6.07
C PHE A 87 -2.70 -9.45 6.59
N GLU A 88 -2.66 -8.37 5.82
CA GLU A 88 -2.09 -7.09 6.24
C GLU A 88 -2.81 -6.55 7.50
N ASN A 89 -4.13 -6.55 7.50
CA ASN A 89 -4.93 -6.11 8.66
C ASN A 89 -4.65 -6.99 9.89
N GLN A 90 -4.49 -8.31 9.72
CA GLN A 90 -4.14 -9.20 10.84
C GLN A 90 -2.79 -8.85 11.47
N VAL A 91 -1.79 -8.48 10.65
CA VAL A 91 -0.48 -8.01 11.15
C VAL A 91 -0.62 -6.66 11.86
N VAL A 92 -1.38 -5.72 11.30
CA VAL A 92 -1.65 -4.42 11.94
C VAL A 92 -2.32 -4.61 13.30
N ASP A 93 -3.37 -5.43 13.36
CA ASP A 93 -4.11 -5.73 14.58
C ASP A 93 -3.19 -6.39 15.63
N ALA A 94 -2.33 -7.32 15.20
CA ALA A 94 -1.35 -7.96 16.08
C ALA A 94 -0.36 -6.95 16.69
N LEU A 95 0.00 -5.89 15.97
CA LEU A 95 0.91 -4.84 16.43
C LEU A 95 0.20 -3.64 17.09
N SER A 96 -1.14 -3.61 17.09
CA SER A 96 -1.91 -2.50 17.65
C SER A 96 -1.61 -2.23 19.13
N HIS A 97 -1.35 -3.29 19.91
CA HIS A 97 -1.05 -3.19 21.34
C HIS A 97 0.29 -2.50 21.65
N VAL A 98 1.24 -2.48 20.70
CA VAL A 98 2.48 -1.69 20.79
C VAL A 98 2.34 -0.32 20.13
N GLY A 99 1.16 0.04 19.62
CA GLY A 99 0.91 1.28 18.89
C GLY A 99 1.29 1.20 17.41
N GLY A 100 1.29 -0.01 16.83
CA GLY A 100 1.38 -0.20 15.39
C GLY A 100 0.13 0.30 14.69
N VAL A 101 0.31 1.18 13.71
CA VAL A 101 -0.77 1.73 12.88
C VAL A 101 -0.36 1.67 11.42
N LYS A 102 -1.35 1.47 10.53
CA LYS A 102 -1.11 1.50 9.09
C LYS A 102 -0.56 2.86 8.68
N ASN A 103 0.52 2.86 7.92
CA ASN A 103 1.08 4.08 7.36
C ASN A 103 0.35 4.41 6.04
N GLY A 104 -0.03 5.68 5.89
CA GLY A 104 -0.66 6.21 4.68
C GLY A 104 0.22 7.19 3.91
N THR A 105 1.44 7.45 4.42
CA THR A 105 2.32 8.49 3.87
C THR A 105 3.17 7.92 2.74
N PRO A 106 3.02 8.39 1.50
CA PRO A 106 3.88 7.99 0.40
C PRO A 106 5.26 8.60 0.52
N VAL A 107 6.26 7.84 0.07
CA VAL A 107 7.65 8.25 -0.04
C VAL A 107 8.18 7.91 -1.43
N THR A 108 8.92 8.83 -2.03
CA THR A 108 9.56 8.65 -3.34
C THR A 108 11.06 8.49 -3.15
N VAL A 109 11.60 7.41 -3.71
CA VAL A 109 13.02 7.06 -3.63
C VAL A 109 13.59 6.96 -5.04
N THR A 110 14.81 7.44 -5.24
CA THR A 110 15.54 7.29 -6.51
C THR A 110 16.43 6.06 -6.43
N LEU A 111 16.07 5.00 -7.15
CA LEU A 111 16.85 3.77 -7.23
C LEU A 111 18.24 4.00 -7.85
N PRO A 112 19.24 3.12 -7.63
CA PRO A 112 20.60 3.29 -8.17
C PRO A 112 20.66 3.41 -9.71
N ASN A 113 19.65 2.91 -10.42
CA ASN A 113 19.50 3.05 -11.87
C ASN A 113 18.83 4.37 -12.30
N GLY A 114 18.66 5.33 -11.38
CA GLY A 114 18.01 6.63 -11.62
C GLY A 114 16.48 6.58 -11.64
N LYS A 115 15.85 5.40 -11.49
CA LYS A 115 14.39 5.28 -11.50
C LYS A 115 13.79 5.82 -10.20
N GLN A 116 12.90 6.80 -10.29
CA GLN A 116 12.06 7.21 -9.16
C GLN A 116 10.92 6.20 -8.92
N VAL A 117 10.75 5.80 -7.67
CA VAL A 117 9.70 4.88 -7.23
C VAL A 117 9.00 5.46 -6.01
N THR A 118 7.68 5.68 -6.12
CA THR A 118 6.83 6.03 -4.99
C THR A 118 6.27 4.77 -4.35
N THR A 119 6.39 4.67 -3.03
CA THR A 119 5.94 3.53 -2.22
C THR A 119 5.32 4.01 -0.91
N ILE A 120 4.54 3.16 -0.26
CA ILE A 120 4.01 3.35 1.09
C ILE A 120 4.38 2.07 1.84
N PRO A 121 5.28 2.10 2.84
CA PRO A 121 5.40 1.00 3.79
C PRO A 121 4.08 0.76 4.51
N ASP A 122 3.72 -0.50 4.76
CA ASP A 122 2.46 -0.84 5.43
C ASP A 122 2.41 -0.29 6.86
N LEU A 123 3.52 -0.38 7.61
CA LEU A 123 3.70 0.33 8.88
C LEU A 123 5.07 1.00 8.95
N TRP A 124 5.17 2.08 9.71
CA TRP A 124 6.44 2.76 9.93
C TRP A 124 6.47 3.48 11.29
N GLY A 125 7.41 3.09 12.14
CA GLY A 125 7.71 3.80 13.37
C GLY A 125 8.53 2.98 14.34
N ARG A 126 8.95 3.63 15.44
CA ARG A 126 9.73 2.95 16.51
C ARG A 126 8.95 1.79 17.13
N ASN A 127 7.63 1.95 17.28
CA ASN A 127 6.73 0.97 17.86
C ASN A 127 6.60 -0.32 17.02
N THR A 128 6.84 -0.22 15.71
CA THR A 128 6.79 -1.36 14.77
C THR A 128 8.19 -1.84 14.39
N GLY A 129 9.22 -1.40 15.12
CA GLY A 129 10.60 -1.79 14.88
C GLY A 129 11.23 -1.19 13.62
N GLY A 130 10.68 -0.08 13.07
CA GLY A 130 11.20 0.58 11.87
C GLY A 130 10.19 0.57 10.72
N ILE A 131 10.70 0.41 9.49
CA ILE A 131 9.89 0.20 8.28
C ILE A 131 9.41 -1.24 8.29
N LEU A 132 8.11 -1.47 8.12
CA LEU A 132 7.52 -2.81 8.07
C LEU A 132 6.65 -2.96 6.82
N GLU A 133 6.96 -3.98 6.02
CA GLU A 133 6.21 -4.35 4.82
C GLU A 133 5.63 -5.76 4.98
N VAL A 134 4.38 -5.93 4.58
CA VAL A 134 3.63 -7.18 4.71
C VAL A 134 3.37 -7.79 3.33
N LYS A 135 3.63 -9.09 3.16
CA LYS A 135 3.36 -9.82 1.91
C LYS A 135 2.64 -11.14 2.12
N ASN A 136 1.62 -11.37 1.29
CA ASN A 136 0.83 -12.60 1.26
C ASN A 136 0.91 -13.27 -0.13
N VAL A 137 2.05 -13.87 -0.47
CA VAL A 137 2.30 -14.53 -1.77
C VAL A 137 3.03 -15.86 -1.58
N GLN A 138 3.00 -16.76 -2.57
CA GLN A 138 3.76 -18.03 -2.52
C GLN A 138 5.26 -17.80 -2.79
N ASP A 139 5.57 -17.11 -3.89
CA ASP A 139 6.93 -16.74 -4.28
C ASP A 139 7.07 -15.22 -4.31
N LEU A 140 8.01 -14.71 -3.54
CA LEU A 140 8.29 -13.28 -3.43
C LEU A 140 9.60 -12.92 -4.14
N SER A 141 9.54 -11.90 -5.00
CA SER A 141 10.68 -11.43 -5.79
C SER A 141 11.07 -9.99 -5.47
N ASN A 142 12.28 -9.59 -5.88
CA ASN A 142 12.85 -8.26 -5.62
C ASN A 142 12.18 -7.13 -6.46
N SER A 143 10.94 -6.80 -6.10
CA SER A 143 10.13 -5.78 -6.76
C SER A 143 10.75 -4.37 -6.63
N ASN A 144 10.31 -3.42 -7.47
CA ASN A 144 10.74 -2.03 -7.32
C ASN A 144 10.29 -1.41 -5.99
N GLN A 145 9.12 -1.82 -5.48
CA GLN A 145 8.58 -1.35 -4.19
C GLN A 145 9.52 -1.75 -3.05
N LEU A 146 9.91 -3.03 -2.99
CA LEU A 146 10.82 -3.55 -1.96
C LEU A 146 12.21 -2.92 -2.09
N ARG A 147 12.73 -2.76 -3.31
CA ARG A 147 13.99 -2.03 -3.54
C ARG A 147 13.97 -0.61 -3.01
N ALA A 148 12.87 0.12 -3.25
CA ALA A 148 12.71 1.49 -2.78
C ALA A 148 12.66 1.57 -1.25
N GLN A 149 11.91 0.67 -0.60
CA GLN A 149 11.83 0.66 0.87
C GLN A 149 13.14 0.21 1.53
N LEU A 150 13.85 -0.75 0.94
CA LEU A 150 15.18 -1.18 1.42
C LEU A 150 16.22 -0.05 1.26
N GLN A 151 16.16 0.70 0.16
CA GLN A 151 17.02 1.87 -0.01
C GLN A 151 16.66 2.98 0.98
N LEU A 152 15.38 3.25 1.20
CA LEU A 152 14.94 4.21 2.22
C LEU A 152 15.44 3.82 3.62
N ALA A 153 15.41 2.53 3.96
CA ALA A 153 15.93 2.00 5.21
C ALA A 153 17.42 2.31 5.38
N GLU A 154 18.24 2.04 4.35
CA GLU A 154 19.67 2.37 4.36
C GLU A 154 19.93 3.88 4.45
N GLU A 155 19.23 4.69 3.64
CA GLU A 155 19.43 6.15 3.59
C GLU A 155 19.07 6.84 4.90
N THR A 156 18.08 6.30 5.62
CA THR A 156 17.60 6.89 6.89
C THR A 156 18.18 6.23 8.14
N GLY A 157 18.92 5.14 8.00
CA GLY A 157 19.38 4.35 9.15
C GLY A 157 18.24 3.67 9.92
N THR A 158 17.11 3.41 9.28
CA THR A 158 15.92 2.81 9.91
C THR A 158 15.90 1.31 9.66
N PRO A 159 15.64 0.44 10.66
CA PRO A 159 15.52 -0.99 10.43
C PRO A 159 14.41 -1.33 9.43
N PHE A 160 14.60 -2.41 8.65
CA PHE A 160 13.62 -2.90 7.69
C PHE A 160 13.12 -4.31 8.06
N ASN A 161 11.81 -4.47 8.17
CA ASN A 161 11.17 -5.73 8.54
C ASN A 161 10.22 -6.17 7.42
N LEU A 162 10.48 -7.33 6.83
CA LEU A 162 9.55 -7.99 5.90
C LEU A 162 8.76 -9.06 6.66
N VAL A 163 7.46 -8.89 6.79
CA VAL A 163 6.56 -9.87 7.40
C VAL A 163 5.79 -10.60 6.30
N VAL A 164 5.89 -11.92 6.26
CA VAL A 164 5.20 -12.75 5.28
C VAL A 164 4.24 -13.73 5.93
N SER A 165 3.22 -14.12 5.17
CA SER A 165 2.24 -15.12 5.61
C SER A 165 2.79 -16.55 5.58
N PRO A 166 2.14 -17.52 6.24
CA PRO A 166 2.55 -18.94 6.21
C PRO A 166 2.52 -19.56 4.81
N ARG A 167 1.78 -18.98 3.84
CA ARG A 167 1.75 -19.49 2.46
C ARG A 167 3.04 -19.19 1.69
N THR A 168 3.89 -18.30 2.17
CA THR A 168 5.14 -17.92 1.50
C THR A 168 6.16 -19.03 1.63
N GLN A 169 6.47 -19.66 0.50
CA GLN A 169 7.37 -20.79 0.40
C GLN A 169 8.76 -20.34 -0.03
N ASN A 170 8.83 -19.37 -0.96
CA ASN A 170 10.10 -18.88 -1.47
C ASN A 170 10.20 -17.36 -1.43
N ILE A 171 11.40 -16.90 -1.10
CA ILE A 171 11.86 -15.53 -1.29
C ILE A 171 13.07 -15.64 -2.21
N SER A 172 13.05 -14.92 -3.33
CA SER A 172 14.12 -15.00 -4.33
C SER A 172 15.49 -14.65 -3.71
N GLY A 173 16.56 -15.33 -4.13
CA GLY A 173 17.94 -15.03 -3.71
C GLY A 173 18.27 -13.53 -3.76
N PRO A 174 18.03 -12.82 -4.90
CA PRO A 174 18.31 -11.39 -5.00
C PRO A 174 17.54 -10.50 -4.01
N LEU A 175 16.39 -10.94 -3.49
CA LEU A 175 15.67 -10.22 -2.44
C LEU A 175 16.25 -10.53 -1.07
N ARG A 176 16.57 -11.80 -0.77
CA ARG A 176 17.23 -12.20 0.48
C ARG A 176 18.58 -11.50 0.64
N ASP A 177 19.44 -11.59 -0.37
CA ASP A 177 20.77 -10.98 -0.36
C ASP A 177 20.67 -9.48 -0.08
N ARG A 178 19.70 -8.79 -0.69
CA ARG A 178 19.49 -7.37 -0.48
C ARG A 178 18.96 -7.05 0.92
N ILE A 179 18.03 -7.86 1.45
CA ILE A 179 17.53 -7.68 2.81
C ILE A 179 18.68 -7.89 3.81
N ASP A 180 19.44 -8.97 3.68
CA ASP A 180 20.56 -9.28 4.57
C ASP A 180 21.64 -8.18 4.54
N GLU A 181 21.95 -7.65 3.35
CA GLU A 181 22.86 -6.51 3.20
C GLU A 181 22.39 -5.29 4.00
N VAL A 182 21.12 -4.92 3.86
CA VAL A 182 20.53 -3.75 4.53
C VAL A 182 20.44 -4.00 6.05
N THR A 183 19.87 -5.13 6.47
CA THR A 183 19.59 -5.42 7.88
C THR A 183 20.88 -5.64 8.68
N SER A 184 21.97 -6.05 8.05
CA SER A 184 23.30 -6.07 8.69
C SER A 184 23.80 -4.67 9.10
N LYS A 185 23.34 -3.60 8.43
CA LYS A 185 23.74 -2.21 8.67
C LYS A 185 22.78 -1.48 9.61
N VAL A 186 21.47 -1.66 9.40
CA VAL A 186 20.43 -0.86 10.08
C VAL A 186 19.48 -1.69 10.97
N GLY A 187 19.63 -3.01 10.99
CA GLY A 187 18.76 -3.93 11.72
C GLY A 187 17.50 -4.33 10.96
N GLY A 188 16.71 -5.21 11.58
CA GLY A 188 15.49 -5.78 11.02
C GLY A 188 15.71 -7.20 10.48
N GLY A 189 14.81 -7.67 9.61
CA GLY A 189 14.87 -9.05 9.13
C GLY A 189 13.65 -9.50 8.33
N ILE A 190 13.58 -10.81 8.09
CA ILE A 190 12.43 -11.47 7.46
C ILE A 190 11.75 -12.34 8.50
N TYR A 191 10.45 -12.12 8.68
CA TYR A 191 9.64 -12.82 9.65
C TYR A 191 8.43 -13.47 8.98
N ARG A 192 7.99 -14.58 9.56
CA ARG A 192 6.72 -15.22 9.24
C ARG A 192 5.76 -14.97 10.39
N TYR A 193 4.60 -14.41 10.08
CA TYR A 193 3.51 -14.26 11.05
C TYR A 193 2.40 -15.26 10.71
N ASP A 194 2.00 -16.07 11.69
CA ASP A 194 0.85 -16.98 11.58
C ASP A 194 -0.36 -16.41 12.34
N PRO A 195 -1.39 -15.89 11.64
CA PRO A 195 -2.57 -15.34 12.30
C PRO A 195 -3.40 -16.38 13.07
N SER A 196 -3.22 -17.68 12.81
CA SER A 196 -3.99 -18.74 13.47
C SER A 196 -3.47 -19.05 14.88
N THR A 197 -2.17 -18.85 15.11
CA THR A 197 -1.54 -19.05 16.43
C THR A 197 -1.14 -17.72 17.08
N GLY A 198 -0.97 -16.66 16.29
CA GLY A 198 -0.41 -15.39 16.73
C GLY A 198 1.12 -15.38 16.76
N ASP A 199 1.78 -16.44 16.28
CA ASP A 199 3.23 -16.56 16.35
C ASP A 199 3.93 -15.71 15.30
N LEU A 200 5.01 -15.04 15.73
CA LEU A 200 5.97 -14.37 14.87
C LEU A 200 7.32 -15.09 14.97
N SER A 201 7.80 -15.65 13.87
CA SER A 201 9.07 -16.38 13.81
C SER A 201 9.98 -15.80 12.73
N ASN A 202 11.27 -16.13 12.78
CA ASN A 202 12.14 -15.91 11.62
C ASN A 202 11.63 -16.75 10.43
N PHE A 203 11.80 -16.25 9.20
CA PHE A 203 11.35 -16.91 7.97
C PHE A 203 12.16 -18.16 7.61
#